data_AF-A0A7Y2XH17-F1
#
_entry.id   AF-A0A7Y2XH17-F1
#
_cell.length_a   1.000
_cell.length_b   1.000
_cell.length_c   1.000
_cell.angle_alpha   90.00
_cell.angle_beta   90.00
_cell.angle_gamma   90.00
#
_symmetry.space_group_name_H-M   'P 1'
#
loop_
_entity.id
_entity.type
_entity.pdbx_description
1 polymer ?
#
loop_
_entity_poly.entity_id
_entity_poly.type
_entity_poly.pdbx_seq_one_letter_code
_entity_poly.pdbx_strand_id
1 'polypeptide(L)' 'MDLVRLAIPRRMYTQAHMDYVVEVVQEVWEMRDQLRGMKFVRQPPALRHFTGRFDYV' A
#
# COMPACT_ATOMS: atom_id res chain seq x y z
N MET A 1 0.76 6.98 13.29
CA MET A 1 0.53 5.60 12.82
C MET A 1 0.42 5.66 11.32
N ASP A 2 1.31 4.97 10.62
CA ASP A 2 1.25 4.82 9.16
C ASP A 2 0.62 3.45 8.88
N LEU A 3 -0.64 3.45 8.48
CA LEU A 3 -1.42 2.24 8.25
C LEU A 3 -1.90 2.19 6.81
N VAL A 4 -1.89 0.99 6.24
CA VAL A 4 -2.48 0.71 4.92
C VAL A 4 -3.82 0.01 5.12
N ARG A 5 -4.86 0.51 4.46
CA ARG A 5 -6.23 -0.03 4.58
C ARG A 5 -6.50 -1.05 3.47
N LEU A 6 -6.83 -2.28 3.85
CA LEU A 6 -7.38 -3.31 2.95
C LEU A 6 -8.92 -3.23 2.97
N ALA A 7 -9.51 -2.56 1.99
CA ALA A 7 -10.97 -2.43 1.87
C ALA A 7 -11.52 -3.52 0.94
N ILE A 8 -12.45 -4.35 1.44
CA ILE A 8 -13.02 -5.50 0.71
C ILE A 8 -14.47 -5.18 0.29
N PRO A 9 -14.71 -4.90 -1.01
CA PRO A 9 -16.04 -4.78 -1.59
C PRO A 9 -16.94 -6.00 -1.35
N ARG A 10 -18.22 -5.75 -1.04
CA ARG A 10 -19.20 -6.79 -0.75
C ARG A 10 -19.53 -7.62 -2.01
N ARG A 11 -19.46 -8.95 -1.88
CA ARG A 11 -19.86 -9.94 -2.92
C ARG A 11 -19.07 -9.84 -4.24
N MET A 12 -17.88 -9.25 -4.22
CA MET A 12 -17.04 -9.11 -5.41
C MET A 12 -15.91 -10.15 -5.48
N TYR A 13 -15.36 -10.51 -4.32
CA TYR A 13 -14.20 -11.39 -4.22
C TYR A 13 -14.57 -12.77 -3.69
N THR A 14 -13.77 -13.77 -4.04
CA THR A 14 -13.89 -15.17 -3.65
C THR A 14 -12.82 -15.49 -2.60
N GLN A 15 -12.86 -16.71 -2.05
CA GLN A 15 -11.83 -17.19 -1.12
C GLN A 15 -10.43 -17.12 -1.73
N ALA A 16 -10.26 -17.54 -2.99
CA ALA A 16 -8.97 -17.52 -3.68
C ALA A 16 -8.36 -16.11 -3.78
N HIS A 17 -9.19 -15.07 -3.94
CA HIS A 17 -8.70 -13.69 -3.92
C HIS A 17 -8.18 -13.29 -2.53
N MET A 18 -8.83 -13.77 -1.46
CA MET A 18 -8.39 -13.51 -0.09
C MET A 18 -7.12 -14.26 0.26
N ASP A 19 -7.01 -15.53 -0.12
CA ASP A 19 -5.81 -16.36 0.08
C ASP A 19 -4.60 -15.70 -0.60
N TYR A 20 -4.77 -15.24 -1.85
CA TYR A 20 -3.74 -14.51 -2.57
C TYR A 20 -3.31 -13.21 -1.88
N VAL A 21 -4.25 -12.43 -1.33
CA VAL A 21 -3.91 -11.20 -0.57
C VAL A 21 -3.09 -11.54 0.67
N VAL A 22 -3.40 -12.64 1.36
CA VAL A 22 -2.64 -13.09 2.53
C VAL A 22 -1.20 -13.47 2.14
N GLU A 23 -1.03 -14.24 1.06
CA GLU A 23 0.29 -14.63 0.54
C GLU A 23 1.15 -13.40 0.19
N VAL A 24 0.59 -12.44 -0.55
CA VAL A 24 1.32 -11.22 -0.95
C VAL A 24 1.69 -10.36 0.27
N VAL A 25 0.79 -10.21 1.25
CA VAL A 25 1.10 -9.44 2.46
C VAL A 25 2.20 -10.11 3.27
N GLN A 26 2.21 -11.44 3.33
CA GLN A 26 3.26 -12.20 3.98
C GLN A 26 4.61 -12.03 3.27
N GLU A 27 4.64 -12.13 1.93
CA GLU A 27 5.86 -11.92 1.13
C GLU A 27 6.44 -10.52 1.35
N VAL A 28 5.61 -9.48 1.32
CA VAL A 28 6.05 -8.09 1.60
C VAL A 28 6.59 -7.95 3.02
N TRP A 29 5.98 -8.63 3.99
CA TRP A 29 6.46 -8.63 5.38
C TRP A 29 7.82 -9.31 5.54
N GLU A 30 8.07 -10.39 4.81
CA GLU A 30 9.34 -11.11 4.82
C GLU A 30 10.48 -10.26 4.26
N MET A 31 10.23 -9.45 3.23
CA MET A 31 11.23 -8.54 2.63
C MET A 31 11.24 -7.12 3.19
N ARG A 32 10.56 -6.85 4.32
CA ARG A 32 10.37 -5.49 4.88
C ARG A 32 11.66 -4.70 5.09
N ASP A 33 12.77 -5.39 5.39
CA ASP A 33 14.07 -4.75 5.63
C ASP A 33 14.73 -4.25 4.34
N GLN A 34 14.26 -4.69 3.18
CA GLN A 34 14.71 -4.24 1.85
C GLN A 34 13.86 -3.08 1.31
N LEU A 35 12.72 -2.79 1.94
CA LEU A 35 11.80 -1.75 1.50
C LEU A 35 12.41 -0.37 1.78
N ARG A 36 12.45 0.47 0.74
CA ARG A 36 12.98 1.84 0.84
C ARG A 36 11.88 2.80 1.25
N GLY A 37 12.23 3.76 2.12
CA GLY A 37 11.39 4.92 2.38
C GLY A 37 11.16 5.75 1.11
N MET A 38 10.12 6.58 1.13
CA MET A 38 9.80 7.48 0.04
C MET A 38 9.77 8.93 0.52
N LYS A 39 10.11 9.86 -0.37
CA LYS A 39 10.08 11.32 -0.15
C LYS A 39 9.16 11.99 -1.16
N PHE A 40 8.54 13.12 -0.80
CA PHE A 40 7.75 13.91 -1.74
C PHE A 40 8.66 14.61 -2.76
N VAL A 41 8.35 14.45 -4.06
CA VAL A 41 8.90 15.26 -5.16
C VAL A 41 7.98 16.44 -5.47
N ARG A 42 6.67 16.23 -5.32
CA ARG A 42 5.65 17.28 -5.50
C ARG A 42 4.58 17.12 -4.43
N GLN A 43 4.37 18.19 -3.66
CA GLN A 43 3.41 18.21 -2.56
C GLN A 43 2.37 19.33 -2.78
N PRO A 44 1.16 18.99 -3.28
CA PRO A 44 0.05 19.92 -3.37
C PRO A 44 -0.36 20.47 -2.00
N PRO A 45 -0.83 21.74 -1.91
CA PRO A 45 -1.18 22.36 -0.64
C PRO A 45 -2.42 21.74 0.01
N ALA A 46 -3.34 21.17 -0.78
CA ALA A 46 -4.54 20.49 -0.30
C ALA A 46 -4.61 19.05 -0.85
N LEU A 47 -5.22 18.14 -0.08
CA LEU A 47 -5.50 16.76 -0.47
C LEU A 47 -4.29 16.02 -1.09
N ARG A 48 -3.10 16.22 -0.49
CA ARG A 48 -1.80 15.71 -0.99
C ARG A 48 -1.74 14.19 -1.21
N HIS A 49 -2.61 13.41 -0.59
CA HIS A 49 -2.68 11.96 -0.77
C HIS A 49 -3.25 11.53 -2.13
N PHE A 50 -4.01 12.40 -2.82
CA PHE A 50 -4.56 12.07 -4.14
C PHE A 50 -3.64 12.41 -5.30
N THR A 51 -2.86 13.49 -5.17
CA THR A 51 -2.07 14.05 -6.30
C THR A 51 -0.60 14.31 -5.97
N GLY A 52 -0.15 13.97 -4.77
CA GLY A 52 1.25 14.00 -4.38
C GLY A 52 2.08 13.02 -5.21
N ARG A 53 3.33 13.38 -5.51
CA ARG A 53 4.29 12.49 -6.17
C ARG A 53 5.44 12.19 -5.23
N PHE A 54 5.89 10.94 -5.25
CA PHE A 54 6.95 10.43 -4.41
C PHE A 54 8.08 9.84 -5.24
N ASP A 55 9.28 9.80 -4.67
CA ASP A 55 10.43 9.06 -5.18
C ASP A 55 11.10 8.32 -4.02
N TYR A 56 11.89 7.30 -4.32
CA TYR A 56 12.65 6.58 -3.30
C TYR A 56 13.66 7.51 -2.63
N VAL A 57 13.85 7.33 -1.32
CA VAL A 57 14.85 8.08 -0.55
C VAL A 57 16.24 7.76 -1.07
#